data_AF-A0A6I6DJ55-F1
#
_entry.id   AF-A0A6I6DJ55-F1
#
_cell.length_a   1.000
_cell.length_b   1.000
_cell.length_c   1.000
_cell.angle_alpha   90.00
_cell.angle_beta   90.00
_cell.angle_gamma   90.00
#
_symmetry.space_group_name_H-M   'P 1'
#
loop_
_entity.id
_entity.type
_entity.pdbx_description
1 polymer ?
#
loop_
_entity_poly.entity_id
_entity_poly.type
_entity_poly.pdbx_seq_one_letter_code
_entity_poly.pdbx_strand_id
1 'polypeptide(L)'
;MEVIIDGTTYVPSDANQPRIGIAITTHNRPEVVKRSFEQHMKHLPAGALLVMIDDGSKPAAVVPDNVQLIRHESSLGIVASKNASLTALMDAGCEHLFLWDDDAWPIADNWHLPYIQSPEPHLAYQFLDLAGRNKLNDMAVLYRDDKHIAYTGQRGVMLYFHRSAIEKVGGFDKVYGRGMYEHPDLALRIHNAGLSTWAFADIAGSEKLIHSMDEHEEGTRSIPRPERESLAKANAIIYSGRRDSGYTAYVPYRQQHDVVITSLLTNQPDPQRNVKMPADAALLQAWASSISGAKAVVLADELTTAPEGVTLQSVPPLNMSPYFARWLHIYQYLRAHPEYRFVWCTDGTDVEMLREPWAEMEAGKIYVGSEHKTYAEEWMKANHHGKAYSEFLEKYRNDQLLNAGLIGGSREDVMEFAHRIIRQHYLIESHRFWKMESAPSTLVDMGAFGMAAKSFGDRIVTGPKVHTVFKTDGYGKESAWWKHK
;
A
#
# COMPACT_ATOMS: atom_id res chain seq x y z
N MET A 1 33.46 8.50 -0.49
CA MET A 1 33.92 8.94 -1.82
C MET A 1 32.72 9.57 -2.49
N GLU A 2 32.69 10.90 -2.63
CA GLU A 2 31.61 11.59 -3.35
C GLU A 2 31.80 11.38 -4.85
N VAL A 3 30.76 10.90 -5.53
CA VAL A 3 30.75 10.69 -6.97
C VAL A 3 29.78 11.71 -7.56
N ILE A 4 30.20 12.55 -8.49
CA ILE A 4 29.28 13.46 -9.19
C ILE A 4 29.08 12.91 -10.61
N ILE A 5 27.83 12.62 -10.99
CA ILE A 5 27.45 12.21 -12.35
C ILE A 5 26.40 13.22 -12.84
N ASP A 6 26.66 13.87 -13.97
CA ASP A 6 25.76 14.86 -14.60
C ASP A 6 25.30 15.98 -13.64
N GLY A 7 26.21 16.48 -12.81
CA GLY A 7 25.92 17.53 -11.82
C GLY A 7 25.11 17.05 -10.60
N THR A 8 24.74 15.77 -10.56
CA THR A 8 24.07 15.16 -9.41
C THR A 8 25.12 14.51 -8.51
N THR A 9 25.08 14.84 -7.21
CA THR A 9 26.00 14.27 -6.22
C THR A 9 25.44 12.92 -5.74
N TYR A 10 26.22 11.86 -5.95
CA TYR A 10 25.97 10.51 -5.50
C TYR A 10 26.88 10.22 -4.30
N VAL A 11 26.26 9.92 -3.18
CA VAL A 11 26.93 9.42 -1.99
C VAL A 11 26.89 7.89 -1.99
N PRO A 12 27.97 7.21 -1.54
CA PRO A 12 27.95 5.76 -1.39
C PRO A 12 26.79 5.34 -0.51
N SER A 13 26.08 4.28 -0.90
CA SER A 13 25.08 3.64 -0.06
C SER A 13 25.79 2.89 1.07
N ASP A 14 26.33 3.61 2.05
CA ASP A 14 26.64 2.97 3.33
C ASP A 14 25.30 2.58 3.95
N ALA A 15 24.98 1.30 3.75
CA ALA A 15 23.71 0.63 4.03
C ALA A 15 23.39 0.48 5.53
N ASN A 16 23.74 1.47 6.34
CA ASN A 16 23.54 1.43 7.79
C ASN A 16 23.28 2.80 8.45
N GLN A 17 23.10 3.89 7.69
CA GLN A 17 22.43 5.06 8.26
C GLN A 17 20.92 4.91 8.07
N PRO A 18 20.15 4.88 9.17
CA PRO A 18 18.71 4.78 9.07
C PRO A 18 18.21 6.05 8.37
N ARG A 19 17.47 5.87 7.27
CA ARG A 19 17.02 6.99 6.42
C ARG A 19 16.04 7.86 7.21
N ILE A 20 16.45 9.06 7.60
CA ILE A 20 15.61 10.03 8.31
C ILE A 20 14.69 10.72 7.29
N GLY A 21 13.38 10.66 7.55
CA GLY A 21 12.36 11.37 6.82
C GLY A 21 11.68 12.41 7.70
N ILE A 22 11.52 13.62 7.20
CA ILE A 22 10.85 14.74 7.86
C ILE A 22 9.72 15.20 6.94
N ALA A 23 8.51 15.29 7.47
CA ALA A 23 7.35 15.79 6.77
C ALA A 23 6.71 16.93 7.54
N ILE A 24 6.50 18.07 6.89
CA ILE A 24 5.85 19.25 7.47
C ILE A 24 4.48 19.42 6.83
N THR A 25 3.41 19.53 7.61
CA THR A 25 2.05 19.74 7.10
C THR A 25 1.60 21.19 7.27
N THR A 26 1.00 21.79 6.24
CA THR A 26 0.48 23.16 6.31
C THR A 26 -0.89 23.33 5.66
N HIS A 27 -1.63 24.36 6.09
CA HIS A 27 -2.84 24.85 5.46
C HIS A 27 -3.02 26.36 5.68
N ASN A 28 -2.91 27.16 4.60
CA ASN A 28 -3.21 28.60 4.60
C ASN A 28 -2.39 29.46 5.59
N ARG A 29 -1.12 29.10 5.86
CA ARG A 29 -0.24 29.84 6.78
C ARG A 29 1.15 30.14 6.17
N PRO A 30 1.24 30.88 5.05
CA PRO A 30 2.50 31.06 4.32
C PRO A 30 3.64 31.66 5.17
N GLU A 31 3.34 32.64 6.04
CA GLU A 31 4.36 33.26 6.90
C GLU A 31 4.89 32.31 7.98
N VAL A 32 4.01 31.46 8.54
CA VAL A 32 4.38 30.46 9.55
C VAL A 32 5.25 29.39 8.91
N VAL A 33 4.82 28.88 7.74
CA VAL A 33 5.61 27.93 6.95
C VAL A 33 6.98 28.49 6.65
N LYS A 34 7.08 29.75 6.20
CA LYS A 34 8.37 30.37 5.91
C LYS A 34 9.30 30.34 7.11
N ARG A 35 8.82 30.77 8.30
CA ARG A 35 9.62 30.78 9.54
C ARG A 35 10.05 29.37 9.95
N SER A 36 9.12 28.41 9.93
CA SER A 36 9.39 27.02 10.29
C SER A 36 10.41 26.40 9.34
N PHE A 37 10.24 26.64 8.03
CA PHE A 37 11.10 26.09 7.00
C PHE A 37 12.53 26.64 7.09
N GLU A 38 12.70 27.93 7.38
CA GLU A 38 14.03 28.52 7.64
C GLU A 38 14.78 27.78 8.77
N GLN A 39 14.08 27.41 9.84
CA GLN A 39 14.66 26.69 10.98
C GLN A 39 14.93 25.22 10.66
N HIS A 40 14.00 24.54 9.98
CA HIS A 40 14.20 23.17 9.51
C HIS A 40 15.40 23.07 8.57
N MET A 41 15.57 24.00 7.64
CA MET A 41 16.73 24.01 6.73
C MET A 41 18.04 24.29 7.47
N LYS A 42 18.01 25.17 8.47
CA LYS A 42 19.19 25.49 9.30
C LYS A 42 19.67 24.29 10.11
N HIS A 43 18.74 23.49 10.63
CA HIS A 43 19.01 22.36 11.53
C HIS A 43 18.69 21.00 10.89
N LEU A 44 18.70 20.92 9.56
CA LEU A 44 18.35 19.72 8.80
C LEU A 44 19.42 18.64 9.03
N PRO A 45 19.06 17.41 9.45
CA PRO A 45 20.02 16.33 9.53
C PRO A 45 20.62 16.03 8.16
N ALA A 46 21.94 15.77 8.11
CA ALA A 46 22.61 15.46 6.86
C ALA A 46 21.98 14.22 6.20
N GLY A 47 21.64 14.33 4.92
CA GLY A 47 21.02 13.24 4.16
C GLY A 47 19.55 12.97 4.48
N ALA A 48 18.89 13.77 5.33
CA ALA A 48 17.47 13.63 5.59
C ALA A 48 16.61 14.01 4.37
N LEU A 49 15.55 13.23 4.14
CA LEU A 49 14.49 13.60 3.22
C LEU A 49 13.55 14.61 3.90
N LEU A 50 13.29 15.75 3.24
CA LEU A 50 12.31 16.73 3.68
C LEU A 50 11.16 16.81 2.66
N VAL A 51 9.93 16.67 3.15
CA VAL A 51 8.69 16.74 2.35
C VAL A 51 7.75 17.77 2.97
N MET A 52 7.14 18.60 2.13
CA MET A 52 6.05 19.49 2.52
C MET A 52 4.71 18.91 2.04
N ILE A 53 3.74 18.81 2.95
CA ILE A 53 2.36 18.44 2.63
C ILE A 53 1.49 19.69 2.71
N ASP A 54 1.06 20.21 1.56
CA ASP A 54 0.11 21.32 1.46
C ASP A 54 -1.32 20.78 1.40
N ASP A 55 -2.10 20.97 2.47
CA ASP A 55 -3.50 20.56 2.55
C ASP A 55 -4.44 21.51 1.78
N GLY A 56 -4.14 21.79 0.52
CA GLY A 56 -4.97 22.62 -0.35
C GLY A 56 -4.99 24.10 0.03
N SER A 57 -3.84 24.67 0.39
CA SER A 57 -3.69 26.10 0.64
C SER A 57 -4.00 26.95 -0.60
N LYS A 58 -4.44 28.18 -0.34
CA LYS A 58 -4.75 29.24 -1.30
C LYS A 58 -4.14 30.56 -0.82
N PRO A 59 -3.00 31.01 -1.38
CA PRO A 59 -2.21 30.36 -2.44
C PRO A 59 -1.53 29.06 -1.96
N ALA A 60 -1.08 28.24 -2.90
CA ALA A 60 -0.32 27.03 -2.61
C ALA A 60 0.95 27.34 -1.80
N ALA A 61 1.38 26.41 -0.96
CA ALA A 61 2.64 26.53 -0.25
C ALA A 61 3.81 26.59 -1.25
N VAL A 62 4.81 27.41 -0.94
CA VAL A 62 6.03 27.56 -1.75
C VAL A 62 7.18 26.90 -0.99
N VAL A 63 7.90 26.00 -1.67
CA VAL A 63 9.09 25.34 -1.14
C VAL A 63 10.25 25.46 -2.13
N PRO A 64 11.51 25.39 -1.67
CA PRO A 64 12.66 25.31 -2.57
C PRO A 64 12.69 24.03 -3.40
N ASP A 65 13.41 24.06 -4.53
CA ASP A 65 13.48 22.96 -5.50
C ASP A 65 13.98 21.63 -4.93
N ASN A 66 14.80 21.68 -3.87
CA ASN A 66 15.35 20.49 -3.21
C ASN A 66 14.38 19.86 -2.20
N VAL A 67 13.15 20.38 -2.06
CA VAL A 67 12.11 19.84 -1.19
C VAL A 67 10.90 19.40 -1.99
N GLN A 68 10.45 18.18 -1.72
CA GLN A 68 9.28 17.63 -2.37
C GLN A 68 8.01 18.30 -1.81
N LEU A 69 7.18 18.85 -2.71
CA LEU A 69 5.85 19.35 -2.38
C LEU A 69 4.79 18.32 -2.80
N ILE A 70 4.04 17.80 -1.84
CA ILE A 70 2.84 17.00 -2.07
C ILE A 70 1.65 17.88 -1.70
N ARG A 71 0.75 18.09 -2.66
CA ARG A 71 -0.35 19.05 -2.50
C ARG A 71 -1.69 18.39 -2.76
N HIS A 72 -2.63 18.59 -1.84
CA HIS A 72 -4.05 18.30 -2.08
C HIS A 72 -4.70 19.43 -2.88
N GLU A 73 -5.66 19.10 -3.75
CA GLU A 73 -6.40 20.13 -4.49
C GLU A 73 -7.26 21.01 -3.58
N SER A 74 -7.80 20.42 -2.50
CA SER A 74 -8.59 21.07 -1.46
C SER A 74 -8.25 20.47 -0.09
N SER A 75 -8.59 21.15 1.01
CA SER A 75 -8.30 20.65 2.36
C SER A 75 -9.04 19.36 2.66
N LEU A 76 -8.27 18.32 2.96
CA LEU A 76 -8.74 17.01 3.40
C LEU A 76 -8.62 16.85 4.93
N GLY A 77 -7.95 17.79 5.61
CA GLY A 77 -7.79 17.83 7.06
C GLY A 77 -6.54 17.08 7.55
N ILE A 78 -6.21 17.29 8.83
CA ILE A 78 -4.89 16.89 9.37
C ILE A 78 -4.66 15.37 9.34
N VAL A 79 -5.71 14.56 9.49
CA VAL A 79 -5.61 13.10 9.39
C VAL A 79 -5.12 12.68 8.01
N ALA A 80 -5.69 13.27 6.95
CA ALA A 80 -5.29 13.00 5.58
C ALA A 80 -3.87 13.49 5.31
N SER A 81 -3.52 14.69 5.77
CA SER A 81 -2.17 15.25 5.62
C SER A 81 -1.11 14.43 6.34
N LYS A 82 -1.35 14.00 7.59
CA LYS A 82 -0.42 13.14 8.34
C LYS A 82 -0.29 11.74 7.71
N ASN A 83 -1.36 11.19 7.13
CA ASN A 83 -1.27 9.95 6.35
C ASN A 83 -0.53 10.12 5.02
N ALA A 84 -0.64 11.28 4.36
CA ALA A 84 0.17 11.61 3.18
C ALA A 84 1.65 11.73 3.56
N SER A 85 1.96 12.34 4.72
CA SER A 85 3.32 12.34 5.31
C SER A 85 3.85 10.92 5.50
N LEU A 86 3.08 10.05 6.18
CA LEU A 86 3.48 8.65 6.37
C LEU A 86 3.70 7.95 5.03
N THR A 87 2.81 8.15 4.06
CA THR A 87 2.94 7.55 2.72
C THR A 87 4.25 7.96 2.06
N ALA A 88 4.52 9.27 1.97
CA ALA A 88 5.71 9.81 1.32
C ALA A 88 7.01 9.26 1.94
N LEU A 89 7.12 9.30 3.27
CA LEU A 89 8.33 8.86 3.95
C LEU A 89 8.50 7.34 3.91
N MET A 90 7.40 6.58 4.05
CA MET A 90 7.45 5.12 4.02
C MET A 90 7.83 4.59 2.62
N ASP A 91 7.33 5.21 1.56
CA ASP A 91 7.61 4.83 0.17
C ASP A 91 9.03 5.23 -0.25
N ALA A 92 9.58 6.32 0.32
CA ALA A 92 11.00 6.67 0.17
C ALA A 92 11.96 5.73 0.92
N GLY A 93 11.44 4.75 1.67
CA GLY A 93 12.24 3.81 2.44
C GLY A 93 12.87 4.43 3.69
N CYS A 94 12.29 5.50 4.24
CA CYS A 94 12.70 6.06 5.52
C CYS A 94 12.45 5.06 6.66
N GLU A 95 13.36 5.06 7.63
CA GLU A 95 13.33 4.24 8.83
C GLU A 95 12.88 5.05 10.05
N HIS A 96 13.34 6.30 10.14
CA HIS A 96 12.90 7.26 11.15
C HIS A 96 12.02 8.31 10.52
N LEU A 97 10.82 8.49 11.06
CA LEU A 97 9.75 9.30 10.50
C LEU A 97 9.43 10.43 11.48
N PHE A 98 9.63 11.67 11.07
CA PHE A 98 9.28 12.85 11.86
C PHE A 98 8.17 13.62 11.16
N LEU A 99 7.01 13.72 11.80
CA LEU A 99 5.86 14.46 11.31
C LEU A 99 5.72 15.74 12.13
N TRP A 100 5.78 16.89 11.47
CA TRP A 100 5.74 18.21 12.06
C TRP A 100 4.50 18.97 11.60
N ASP A 101 3.85 19.65 12.54
CA ASP A 101 2.95 20.74 12.22
C ASP A 101 3.79 21.96 11.75
N ASP A 102 3.20 22.85 10.94
CA ASP A 102 3.94 23.99 10.36
C ASP A 102 4.43 25.03 11.37
N ASP A 103 3.97 24.96 12.61
CA ASP A 103 4.25 25.91 13.68
C ASP A 103 5.12 25.34 14.81
N ALA A 104 5.86 24.28 14.51
CA ALA A 104 6.94 23.77 15.33
C ALA A 104 8.19 23.49 14.49
N TRP A 105 9.38 23.67 15.07
CA TRP A 105 10.66 23.49 14.38
C TRP A 105 11.82 23.22 15.34
N PRO A 106 12.91 22.61 14.84
CA PRO A 106 14.14 22.46 15.61
C PRO A 106 14.83 23.81 15.86
N ILE A 107 15.42 23.97 17.04
CA ILE A 107 16.20 25.17 17.44
C ILE A 107 17.66 24.84 17.77
N ALA A 108 18.06 23.59 17.62
CA ALA A 108 19.41 23.12 17.84
C ALA A 108 19.80 22.06 16.81
N ASP A 109 21.09 22.02 16.48
CA ASP A 109 21.65 20.93 15.68
C ASP A 109 21.50 19.60 16.43
N ASN A 110 21.45 18.50 15.68
CA ASN A 110 21.36 17.15 16.25
C ASN A 110 20.13 16.87 17.12
N TRP A 111 19.07 17.69 17.01
CA TRP A 111 17.81 17.54 17.73
C TRP A 111 17.17 16.13 17.59
N HIS A 112 17.41 15.47 16.46
CA HIS A 112 16.87 14.16 16.11
C HIS A 112 17.61 13.00 16.80
N LEU A 113 18.87 13.18 17.21
CA LEU A 113 19.71 12.10 17.74
C LEU A 113 19.08 11.40 18.96
N PRO A 114 18.57 12.11 19.99
CA PRO A 114 17.99 11.44 21.15
C PRO A 114 16.73 10.63 20.80
N TYR A 115 15.98 11.03 19.77
CA TYR A 115 14.82 10.27 19.29
C TYR A 115 15.23 8.98 18.59
N ILE A 116 16.19 9.06 17.66
CA ILE A 116 16.60 7.87 16.88
C ILE A 116 17.47 6.89 17.68
N GLN A 117 18.16 7.37 18.72
CA GLN A 117 18.94 6.53 19.65
C GLN A 117 18.08 5.91 20.76
N SER A 118 16.83 6.36 20.90
CA SER A 118 15.86 5.78 21.83
C SER A 118 15.46 4.38 21.37
N PRO A 119 15.29 3.41 22.29
CA PRO A 119 14.71 2.12 21.94
C PRO A 119 13.20 2.21 21.66
N GLU A 120 12.54 3.32 22.03
CA GLU A 120 11.11 3.51 21.85
C GLU A 120 10.77 3.77 20.37
N PRO A 121 9.86 2.98 19.76
CA PRO A 121 9.51 3.13 18.35
C PRO A 121 8.54 4.29 18.10
N HIS A 122 8.05 4.95 19.15
CA HIS A 122 7.26 6.16 19.05
C HIS A 122 7.58 7.09 20.23
N LEU A 123 7.83 8.36 19.92
CA LEU A 123 7.91 9.46 20.86
C LEU A 123 7.25 10.68 20.21
N ALA A 124 6.95 11.70 20.98
CA ALA A 124 6.44 12.96 20.45
C ALA A 124 6.98 14.11 21.30
N TYR A 125 7.14 15.28 20.70
CA TYR A 125 7.44 16.48 21.50
C TYR A 125 6.29 16.77 22.46
N GLN A 126 6.60 16.92 23.74
CA GLN A 126 5.63 17.17 24.80
C GLN A 126 6.04 18.37 25.64
N PHE A 127 5.04 19.18 25.98
CA PHE A 127 5.14 20.18 27.03
C PHE A 127 3.96 20.03 27.98
N LEU A 128 4.26 20.01 29.28
CA LEU A 128 3.26 19.86 30.33
C LEU A 128 2.31 21.08 30.33
N ASP A 129 2.89 22.27 30.21
CA ASP A 129 2.21 23.55 30.29
C ASP A 129 2.80 24.55 29.30
N LEU A 130 2.11 25.67 29.08
CA LEU A 130 2.59 26.76 28.25
C LEU A 130 3.84 27.42 28.88
N ALA A 131 4.74 27.91 28.03
CA ALA A 131 5.97 28.59 28.46
C ALA A 131 5.69 29.90 29.23
N GLY A 132 4.53 30.52 28.97
CA GLY A 132 4.09 31.75 29.60
C GLY A 132 3.56 31.58 31.03
N ARG A 133 2.82 32.61 31.47
CA ARG A 133 2.16 32.62 32.79
C ARG A 133 0.93 31.72 32.85
N ASN A 134 0.28 31.50 31.70
CA ASN A 134 -0.88 30.64 31.58
C ASN A 134 -0.46 29.17 31.71
N LYS A 135 -1.31 28.33 32.30
CA LYS A 135 -1.07 26.89 32.49
C LYS A 135 -2.29 26.11 32.02
N LEU A 136 -2.06 24.98 31.33
CA LEU A 136 -3.10 24.13 30.76
C LEU A 136 -3.71 23.23 31.83
N ASN A 137 -2.88 22.70 32.74
CA ASN A 137 -3.28 21.78 33.82
C ASN A 137 -4.13 20.59 33.34
N ASP A 138 -3.87 20.07 32.14
CA ASP A 138 -4.64 19.01 31.48
C ASP A 138 -3.90 17.66 31.42
N MET A 139 -2.61 17.62 31.73
CA MET A 139 -1.79 16.41 31.78
C MET A 139 -0.95 16.34 33.05
N ALA A 140 -0.56 15.13 33.44
CA ALA A 140 0.38 14.86 34.52
C ALA A 140 1.55 14.00 34.03
N VAL A 141 2.69 14.11 34.71
CA VAL A 141 3.87 13.25 34.49
C VAL A 141 3.64 11.89 35.16
N LEU A 142 3.80 10.81 34.40
CA LEU A 142 3.69 9.42 34.87
C LEU A 142 5.05 8.79 35.16
N TYR A 143 6.07 9.17 34.40
CA TYR A 143 7.42 8.62 34.50
C TYR A 143 8.45 9.65 34.07
N ARG A 144 9.65 9.59 34.65
CA ARG A 144 10.81 10.38 34.21
C ARG A 144 12.11 9.66 34.60
N ASP A 145 13.04 9.61 33.67
CA ASP A 145 14.46 9.33 33.91
C ASP A 145 15.34 10.34 33.16
N ASP A 146 16.64 10.05 33.04
CA ASP A 146 17.62 10.91 32.37
C ASP A 146 17.44 10.99 30.84
N LYS A 147 16.66 10.08 30.25
CA LYS A 147 16.48 9.93 28.80
C LYS A 147 15.05 10.19 28.34
N HIS A 148 14.05 9.88 29.16
CA HIS A 148 12.65 9.86 28.78
C HIS A 148 11.75 10.49 29.84
N ILE A 149 10.63 11.02 29.37
CA ILE A 149 9.50 11.44 30.21
C ILE A 149 8.20 10.92 29.59
N ALA A 150 7.29 10.43 30.42
CA ALA A 150 5.96 9.99 30.00
C ALA A 150 4.83 10.76 30.71
N TYR A 151 3.69 10.89 30.03
CA TYR A 151 2.57 11.72 30.44
C TYR A 151 1.23 10.97 30.37
N THR A 152 0.19 11.53 31.00
CA THR A 152 -1.19 11.02 30.93
C THR A 152 -1.90 11.32 29.60
N GLY A 153 -1.33 12.20 28.78
CA GLY A 153 -1.85 12.62 27.48
C GLY A 153 -0.72 13.02 26.54
N GLN A 154 -1.06 13.50 25.34
CA GLN A 154 -0.09 13.81 24.31
C GLN A 154 -0.41 15.13 23.58
N ARG A 155 0.65 15.85 23.20
CA ARG A 155 0.66 16.96 22.22
C ARG A 155 0.94 16.43 20.81
N GLY A 156 0.56 17.21 19.79
CA GLY A 156 0.52 16.73 18.40
C GLY A 156 1.50 17.37 17.42
N VAL A 157 2.31 18.34 17.88
CA VAL A 157 3.06 19.28 17.01
C VAL A 157 4.32 18.67 16.37
N MET A 158 4.92 17.67 17.00
CA MET A 158 5.99 16.86 16.42
C MET A 158 5.83 15.41 16.88
N LEU A 159 5.74 14.49 15.93
CA LEU A 159 5.60 13.06 16.18
C LEU A 159 6.78 12.32 15.55
N TYR A 160 7.46 11.49 16.35
CA TYR A 160 8.52 10.59 15.90
C TYR A 160 8.00 9.16 15.83
N PHE A 161 8.24 8.47 14.73
CA PHE A 161 7.98 7.04 14.59
C PHE A 161 9.20 6.33 14.01
N HIS A 162 9.52 5.16 14.55
CA HIS A 162 10.28 4.16 13.82
C HIS A 162 9.35 3.44 12.85
N ARG A 163 9.84 3.12 11.65
CA ARG A 163 9.10 2.46 10.56
C ARG A 163 8.28 1.24 11.03
N SER A 164 8.87 0.43 11.89
CA SER A 164 8.23 -0.79 12.42
C SER A 164 6.90 -0.52 13.13
N ALA A 165 6.72 0.66 13.75
CA ALA A 165 5.45 1.02 14.38
C ALA A 165 4.34 1.15 13.34
N ILE A 166 4.62 1.87 12.25
CA ILE A 166 3.66 2.10 11.17
C ILE A 166 3.39 0.82 10.38
N GLU A 167 4.40 -0.03 10.17
CA GLU A 167 4.19 -1.35 9.55
C GLU A 167 3.30 -2.26 10.41
N LYS A 168 3.38 -2.13 11.73
CA LYS A 168 2.61 -2.96 12.66
C LYS A 168 1.16 -2.52 12.82
N VAL A 169 0.90 -1.22 13.01
CA VAL A 169 -0.45 -0.71 13.35
C VAL A 169 -1.05 0.22 12.30
N GLY A 170 -0.32 0.53 11.23
CA GLY A 170 -0.76 1.46 10.20
C GLY A 170 -0.63 2.93 10.63
N GLY A 171 -1.39 3.82 10.00
CA GLY A 171 -1.34 5.26 10.28
C GLY A 171 -2.60 5.79 10.97
N PHE A 172 -2.94 7.04 10.70
CA PHE A 172 -4.03 7.77 11.35
C PHE A 172 -5.39 7.33 10.82
N ASP A 173 -6.37 7.15 11.71
CA ASP A 173 -7.69 6.67 11.33
C ASP A 173 -8.61 7.77 10.81
N LYS A 174 -9.17 7.55 9.62
CA LYS A 174 -10.12 8.46 8.97
C LYS A 174 -11.43 8.62 9.76
N VAL A 175 -11.70 7.75 10.74
CA VAL A 175 -12.82 7.92 11.68
C VAL A 175 -12.78 9.27 12.42
N TYR A 176 -11.59 9.85 12.60
CA TYR A 176 -11.42 11.17 13.23
C TYR A 176 -11.69 12.35 12.29
N GLY A 177 -12.05 12.08 11.03
CA GLY A 177 -12.39 13.11 10.05
C GLY A 177 -11.26 14.12 9.85
N ARG A 178 -11.52 15.40 10.18
CA ARG A 178 -10.57 16.49 9.99
C ARG A 178 -9.54 16.65 11.11
N GLY A 179 -9.61 15.85 12.18
CA GLY A 179 -8.65 15.86 13.29
C GLY A 179 -9.29 15.82 14.68
N MET A 180 -8.47 16.05 15.72
CA MET A 180 -8.74 15.83 17.15
C MET A 180 -8.73 14.35 17.52
N TYR A 181 -7.86 14.01 18.48
CA TYR A 181 -7.61 12.65 19.01
C TYR A 181 -6.95 11.66 18.03
N GLU A 182 -6.61 12.06 16.81
CA GLU A 182 -6.01 11.16 15.81
C GLU A 182 -4.60 10.69 16.19
N HIS A 183 -3.79 11.59 16.76
CA HIS A 183 -2.43 11.29 17.18
C HIS A 183 -2.34 10.52 18.50
N PRO A 184 -3.10 10.85 19.58
CA PRO A 184 -3.09 10.01 20.77
C PRO A 184 -3.73 8.64 20.52
N ASP A 185 -4.68 8.49 19.59
CA ASP A 185 -5.20 7.16 19.20
C ASP A 185 -4.13 6.30 18.55
N LEU A 186 -3.34 6.86 17.62
CA LEU A 186 -2.23 6.12 17.00
C LEU A 186 -1.18 5.73 18.05
N ALA A 187 -0.81 6.64 18.95
CA ALA A 187 0.13 6.35 20.02
C ALA A 187 -0.37 5.24 20.97
N LEU A 188 -1.67 5.27 21.34
CA LEU A 188 -2.30 4.19 22.09
C LEU A 188 -2.30 2.87 21.33
N ARG A 189 -2.58 2.86 20.03
CA ARG A 189 -2.53 1.64 19.21
C ARG A 189 -1.12 1.02 19.21
N ILE A 190 -0.08 1.85 19.08
CA ILE A 190 1.32 1.41 19.15
C ILE A 190 1.62 0.77 20.51
N HIS A 191 1.22 1.43 21.60
CA HIS A 191 1.42 0.92 22.96
C HIS A 191 0.63 -0.37 23.22
N ASN A 192 -0.66 -0.40 22.87
CA ASN A 192 -1.53 -1.56 23.06
C ASN A 192 -1.08 -2.77 22.22
N ALA A 193 -0.40 -2.53 21.09
CA ALA A 193 0.23 -3.58 20.29
C ALA A 193 1.54 -4.13 20.92
N GLY A 194 1.94 -3.61 22.09
CA GLY A 194 3.12 -4.04 22.85
C GLY A 194 4.44 -3.49 22.31
N LEU A 195 4.42 -2.41 21.53
CA LEU A 195 5.62 -1.88 20.88
C LEU A 195 6.36 -0.83 21.70
N SER A 196 5.66 -0.02 22.49
CA SER A 196 6.27 1.05 23.30
C SER A 196 6.01 0.85 24.80
N THR A 197 6.96 1.31 25.61
CA THR A 197 6.86 1.25 27.08
C THR A 197 5.74 2.14 27.60
N TRP A 198 5.55 3.30 26.98
CA TRP A 198 4.49 4.26 27.32
C TRP A 198 3.69 4.63 26.07
N ALA A 199 2.41 4.94 26.27
CA ALA A 199 1.59 5.50 25.20
C ALA A 199 2.04 6.91 24.80
N PHE A 200 2.33 7.76 25.79
CA PHE A 200 2.65 9.16 25.56
C PHE A 200 3.99 9.50 26.22
N ALA A 201 5.05 9.54 25.43
CA ALA A 201 6.39 9.85 25.91
C ALA A 201 7.15 10.78 24.97
N ASP A 202 8.16 11.43 25.54
CA ASP A 202 9.14 12.29 24.88
C ASP A 202 10.55 11.94 25.40
N ILE A 203 11.57 12.45 24.72
CA ILE A 203 12.92 12.52 25.27
C ILE A 203 12.98 13.54 26.41
N ALA A 204 13.86 13.31 27.39
CA ALA A 204 14.16 14.30 28.41
C ALA A 204 14.96 15.47 27.80
N GLY A 205 14.55 16.71 28.08
CA GLY A 205 15.24 17.91 27.61
C GLY A 205 14.86 18.36 26.19
N SER A 206 13.76 17.84 25.63
CA SER A 206 13.28 18.18 24.28
C SER A 206 12.99 19.67 24.11
N GLU A 207 12.64 20.38 25.19
CA GLU A 207 12.38 21.83 25.20
C GLU A 207 13.58 22.68 24.80
N LYS A 208 14.79 22.09 24.82
CA LYS A 208 16.03 22.74 24.36
C LYS A 208 16.34 22.49 22.90
N LEU A 209 15.59 21.58 22.27
CA LEU A 209 15.84 21.10 20.91
C LEU A 209 14.73 21.55 19.96
N ILE A 210 13.52 21.75 20.46
CA ILE A 210 12.32 22.01 19.67
C ILE A 210 11.61 23.25 20.21
N HIS A 211 11.15 24.10 19.31
CA HIS A 211 10.24 25.21 19.61
C HIS A 211 8.86 24.89 19.06
N SER A 212 7.82 25.21 19.83
CA SER A 212 6.42 25.13 19.40
C SER A 212 5.72 26.45 19.62
N MET A 213 5.10 26.98 18.57
CA MET A 213 4.27 28.18 18.67
C MET A 213 3.06 27.97 19.59
N ASP A 214 2.52 26.75 19.68
CA ASP A 214 1.44 26.39 20.61
C ASP A 214 1.87 26.53 22.08
N GLU A 215 3.07 26.05 22.43
CA GLU A 215 3.62 26.16 23.79
C GLU A 215 3.89 27.62 24.19
N HIS A 216 4.34 28.43 23.22
CA HIS A 216 4.72 29.82 23.42
C HIS A 216 3.59 30.83 23.17
N GLU A 217 2.37 30.36 22.88
CA GLU A 217 1.20 31.19 22.58
C GLU A 217 1.44 32.15 21.40
N GLU A 218 2.24 31.74 20.42
CA GLU A 218 2.58 32.53 19.23
C GLU A 218 1.58 32.23 18.11
N GLY A 219 0.63 33.13 17.85
CA GLY A 219 -0.20 33.08 16.64
C GLY A 219 -1.64 32.56 16.80
N THR A 220 -2.30 32.39 15.66
CA THR A 220 -3.73 32.05 15.58
C THR A 220 -3.95 30.63 15.10
N ARG A 221 -4.95 29.97 15.70
CA ARG A 221 -5.33 28.59 15.38
C ARG A 221 -5.99 28.50 14.00
N SER A 222 -5.72 27.42 13.28
CA SER A 222 -6.20 27.17 11.91
C SER A 222 -7.67 26.75 11.81
N ILE A 223 -8.24 26.15 12.86
CA ILE A 223 -9.64 25.68 12.89
C ILE A 223 -10.49 26.61 13.77
N PRO A 224 -11.64 27.13 13.28
CA PRO A 224 -12.57 27.91 14.07
C PRO A 224 -13.03 27.18 15.33
N ARG A 225 -13.15 27.91 16.44
CA ARG A 225 -13.47 27.33 17.76
C ARG A 225 -14.72 26.44 17.77
N PRO A 226 -15.87 26.80 17.15
CA PRO A 226 -17.07 25.96 17.19
C PRO A 226 -16.89 24.62 16.47
N GLU A 227 -16.22 24.61 15.32
CA GLU A 227 -15.94 23.39 14.55
C GLU A 227 -15.03 22.46 15.37
N ARG A 228 -13.98 23.01 15.98
CA ARG A 228 -13.06 22.26 16.85
C ARG A 228 -13.76 21.63 18.05
N GLU A 229 -14.63 22.38 18.74
CA GLU A 229 -15.36 21.88 19.91
C GLU A 229 -16.34 20.75 19.53
N SER A 230 -17.02 20.89 18.39
CA SER A 230 -17.91 19.85 17.86
C SER A 230 -17.15 18.57 17.51
N LEU A 231 -16.05 18.70 16.75
CA LEU A 231 -15.16 17.59 16.37
C LEU A 231 -14.58 16.90 17.62
N ALA A 232 -14.05 17.69 18.57
CA ALA A 232 -13.48 17.15 19.79
C ALA A 232 -14.51 16.36 20.60
N LYS A 233 -15.75 16.85 20.71
CA LYS A 233 -16.83 16.15 21.43
C LYS A 233 -17.19 14.81 20.75
N ALA A 234 -17.33 14.80 19.42
CA ALA A 234 -17.64 13.58 18.68
C ALA A 234 -16.50 12.56 18.78
N ASN A 235 -15.26 13.02 18.54
CA ASN A 235 -14.08 12.16 18.50
C ASN A 235 -13.65 11.66 19.89
N ALA A 236 -13.94 12.39 20.96
CA ALA A 236 -13.68 11.95 22.33
C ALA A 236 -14.42 10.64 22.68
N ILE A 237 -15.62 10.41 22.14
CA ILE A 237 -16.40 9.19 22.36
C ILE A 237 -15.67 7.99 21.72
N ILE A 238 -15.24 8.15 20.47
CA ILE A 238 -14.50 7.12 19.72
C ILE A 238 -13.18 6.82 20.42
N TYR A 239 -12.41 7.87 20.72
CA TYR A 239 -11.12 7.77 21.39
C TYR A 239 -11.23 7.08 22.76
N SER A 240 -12.19 7.48 23.60
CA SER A 240 -12.39 6.86 24.92
C SER A 240 -12.74 5.39 24.79
N GLY A 241 -13.64 5.03 23.87
CA GLY A 241 -13.99 3.63 23.61
C GLY A 241 -12.79 2.79 23.15
N ARG A 242 -11.92 3.33 22.29
CA ARG A 242 -10.70 2.65 21.83
C ARG A 242 -9.64 2.53 22.91
N ARG A 243 -9.45 3.58 23.71
CA ARG A 243 -8.57 3.57 24.88
C ARG A 243 -8.98 2.49 25.87
N ASP A 244 -10.26 2.44 26.22
CA ASP A 244 -10.77 1.56 27.27
C ASP A 244 -10.86 0.09 26.82
N SER A 245 -10.94 -0.17 25.51
CA SER A 245 -10.98 -1.52 24.93
C SER A 245 -9.61 -2.09 24.55
N GLY A 246 -8.54 -1.30 24.62
CA GLY A 246 -7.21 -1.74 24.17
C GLY A 246 -7.13 -1.96 22.66
N TYR A 247 -7.72 -1.07 21.86
CA TYR A 247 -7.76 -1.21 20.40
C TYR A 247 -6.36 -1.28 19.76
N THR A 248 -6.15 -2.23 18.84
CA THR A 248 -4.85 -2.51 18.17
C THR A 248 -4.95 -2.78 16.66
N ALA A 249 -6.08 -2.45 16.03
CA ALA A 249 -6.27 -2.80 14.63
C ALA A 249 -5.28 -2.04 13.71
N TYR A 250 -4.88 -2.70 12.63
CA TYR A 250 -4.13 -2.05 11.57
C TYR A 250 -5.03 -1.08 10.79
N VAL A 251 -4.59 0.17 10.64
CA VAL A 251 -5.33 1.20 9.90
C VAL A 251 -4.57 1.63 8.65
N PRO A 252 -5.08 1.34 7.44
CA PRO A 252 -4.42 1.74 6.20
C PRO A 252 -4.20 3.26 6.13
N TYR A 253 -2.95 3.66 5.91
CA TYR A 253 -2.55 5.07 5.75
C TYR A 253 -2.34 5.47 4.30
N ARG A 254 -2.02 4.49 3.44
CA ARG A 254 -1.96 4.70 1.99
C ARG A 254 -3.36 4.85 1.43
N GLN A 255 -3.46 5.62 0.36
CA GLN A 255 -4.62 5.53 -0.51
C GLN A 255 -4.62 4.13 -1.14
N GLN A 256 -5.64 3.35 -0.80
CA GLN A 256 -5.84 2.03 -1.38
C GLN A 256 -6.42 2.18 -2.77
N HIS A 257 -5.83 1.48 -3.74
CA HIS A 257 -6.32 1.42 -5.10
C HIS A 257 -6.75 -0.01 -5.42
N ASP A 258 -7.83 -0.16 -6.18
CA ASP A 258 -8.12 -1.43 -6.83
C ASP A 258 -7.43 -1.47 -8.20
N VAL A 259 -7.08 -2.65 -8.68
CA VAL A 259 -6.34 -2.83 -9.94
C VAL A 259 -6.87 -4.01 -10.73
N VAL A 260 -6.93 -3.85 -12.06
CA VAL A 260 -7.15 -4.92 -13.02
C VAL A 260 -5.90 -5.05 -13.86
N ILE A 261 -5.31 -6.24 -13.84
CA ILE A 261 -4.06 -6.58 -14.49
C ILE A 261 -4.34 -7.54 -15.63
N THR A 262 -3.80 -7.26 -16.79
CA THR A 262 -3.67 -8.25 -17.86
C THR A 262 -2.22 -8.37 -18.31
N SER A 263 -1.94 -9.38 -19.13
CA SER A 263 -0.61 -9.62 -19.69
C SER A 263 -0.69 -9.84 -21.19
N LEU A 264 0.18 -9.17 -21.95
CA LEU A 264 0.40 -9.44 -23.37
C LEU A 264 1.87 -9.82 -23.55
N LEU A 265 2.13 -11.12 -23.43
CA LEU A 265 3.48 -11.70 -23.52
C LEU A 265 3.64 -12.35 -24.88
N THR A 266 4.30 -11.64 -25.79
CA THR A 266 4.38 -12.04 -27.20
C THR A 266 5.73 -12.62 -27.57
N ASN A 267 6.76 -12.51 -26.73
CA ASN A 267 8.11 -12.99 -27.07
C ASN A 267 8.17 -14.48 -27.45
N GLN A 268 7.34 -15.31 -26.82
CA GLN A 268 7.24 -16.75 -27.09
C GLN A 268 6.01 -17.08 -27.95
N PRO A 269 6.05 -18.15 -28.78
CA PRO A 269 4.86 -18.65 -29.46
C PRO A 269 3.75 -19.00 -28.46
N ASP A 270 2.51 -18.69 -28.81
CA ASP A 270 1.35 -19.11 -28.03
C ASP A 270 1.11 -20.62 -28.27
N PRO A 271 1.25 -21.49 -27.25
CA PRO A 271 1.08 -22.94 -27.40
C PRO A 271 -0.35 -23.36 -27.76
N GLN A 272 -1.37 -22.51 -27.57
CA GLN A 272 -2.74 -22.79 -27.97
C GLN A 272 -3.02 -22.38 -29.42
N ARG A 273 -2.30 -21.38 -29.95
CA ARG A 273 -2.47 -20.89 -31.33
C ARG A 273 -1.40 -21.39 -32.31
N ASN A 274 -0.31 -21.96 -31.80
CA ASN A 274 0.89 -22.35 -32.56
C ASN A 274 1.50 -21.21 -33.40
N VAL A 275 1.26 -19.96 -32.99
CA VAL A 275 1.82 -18.76 -33.63
C VAL A 275 2.24 -17.74 -32.58
N LYS A 276 3.19 -16.87 -32.92
CA LYS A 276 3.51 -15.71 -32.10
C LYS A 276 2.37 -14.71 -32.20
N MET A 277 1.84 -14.25 -31.06
CA MET A 277 0.85 -13.15 -31.05
C MET A 277 1.53 -11.83 -31.43
N PRO A 278 0.83 -10.89 -32.10
CA PRO A 278 1.39 -9.58 -32.36
C PRO A 278 1.42 -8.74 -31.08
N ALA A 279 2.49 -7.96 -30.89
CA ALA A 279 2.61 -6.96 -29.85
C ALA A 279 1.78 -5.71 -30.21
N ASP A 280 0.46 -5.86 -30.20
CA ASP A 280 -0.48 -4.83 -30.65
C ASP A 280 -1.45 -4.42 -29.52
N ALA A 281 -1.42 -3.14 -29.17
CA ALA A 281 -2.28 -2.55 -28.15
C ALA A 281 -3.78 -2.66 -28.51
N ALA A 282 -4.12 -2.70 -29.81
CA ALA A 282 -5.50 -2.82 -30.26
C ALA A 282 -6.19 -4.10 -29.77
N LEU A 283 -5.42 -5.17 -29.52
CA LEU A 283 -5.93 -6.42 -28.95
C LEU A 283 -6.54 -6.25 -27.55
N LEU A 284 -6.13 -5.21 -26.83
CA LEU A 284 -6.49 -4.98 -25.44
C LEU A 284 -7.46 -3.80 -25.27
N GLN A 285 -7.84 -3.11 -26.34
CA GLN A 285 -8.60 -1.86 -26.23
C GLN A 285 -10.01 -2.08 -25.67
N ALA A 286 -10.69 -3.17 -26.07
CA ALA A 286 -12.00 -3.51 -25.51
C ALA A 286 -11.92 -3.78 -24.00
N TRP A 287 -10.93 -4.57 -23.57
CA TRP A 287 -10.63 -4.79 -22.16
C TRP A 287 -10.36 -3.47 -21.43
N ALA A 288 -9.46 -2.64 -21.96
CA ALA A 288 -9.07 -1.36 -21.37
C ALA A 288 -10.27 -0.42 -21.16
N SER A 289 -11.09 -0.26 -22.21
CA SER A 289 -12.27 0.61 -22.17
C SER A 289 -13.38 0.10 -21.25
N SER A 290 -13.37 -1.19 -20.89
CA SER A 290 -14.34 -1.76 -19.95
C SER A 290 -14.00 -1.49 -18.48
N ILE A 291 -12.73 -1.25 -18.14
CA ILE A 291 -12.28 -1.14 -16.74
C ILE A 291 -12.80 0.15 -16.09
N SER A 292 -13.47 0.00 -14.95
CA SER A 292 -13.98 1.10 -14.13
C SER A 292 -13.70 0.85 -12.64
N GLY A 293 -13.58 1.94 -11.87
CA GLY A 293 -13.31 1.88 -10.42
C GLY A 293 -11.94 1.35 -10.02
N ALA A 294 -11.02 1.13 -10.97
CA ALA A 294 -9.69 0.56 -10.73
C ALA A 294 -8.64 1.10 -11.70
N LYS A 295 -7.36 0.95 -11.34
CA LYS A 295 -6.25 1.15 -12.28
C LYS A 295 -6.22 -0.02 -13.27
N ALA A 296 -6.08 0.27 -14.56
CA ALA A 296 -5.84 -0.75 -15.59
C ALA A 296 -4.34 -0.87 -15.87
N VAL A 297 -3.78 -2.07 -15.75
CA VAL A 297 -2.34 -2.33 -15.93
C VAL A 297 -2.14 -3.46 -16.94
N VAL A 298 -1.22 -3.25 -17.90
CA VAL A 298 -0.77 -4.28 -18.83
C VAL A 298 0.70 -4.63 -18.55
N LEU A 299 0.96 -5.90 -18.22
CA LEU A 299 2.31 -6.45 -18.15
C LEU A 299 2.70 -6.95 -19.55
N ALA A 300 3.72 -6.37 -20.18
CA ALA A 300 4.12 -6.77 -21.53
C ALA A 300 5.62 -6.85 -21.73
N ASP A 301 6.06 -7.80 -22.55
CA ASP A 301 7.47 -8.06 -22.85
C ASP A 301 7.96 -7.32 -24.12
N GLU A 302 7.14 -7.26 -25.17
CA GLU A 302 7.49 -6.60 -26.44
C GLU A 302 6.59 -5.41 -26.80
N LEU A 303 5.42 -5.25 -26.15
CA LEU A 303 4.53 -4.10 -26.40
C LEU A 303 5.17 -2.81 -25.88
N THR A 304 5.32 -1.81 -26.75
CA THR A 304 5.93 -0.51 -26.41
C THR A 304 4.92 0.62 -26.21
N THR A 305 3.71 0.46 -26.71
CA THR A 305 2.65 1.48 -26.67
C THR A 305 1.45 0.93 -25.91
N ALA A 306 1.00 1.66 -24.88
CA ALA A 306 -0.15 1.27 -24.08
C ALA A 306 -1.48 1.49 -24.84
N PRO A 307 -2.52 0.68 -24.58
CA PRO A 307 -3.90 1.07 -24.90
C PRO A 307 -4.31 2.36 -24.17
N GLU A 308 -5.34 3.04 -24.67
CA GLU A 308 -5.84 4.26 -24.01
C GLU A 308 -6.35 3.95 -22.59
N GLY A 309 -5.98 4.80 -21.62
CA GLY A 309 -6.41 4.66 -20.22
C GLY A 309 -5.64 3.60 -19.41
N VAL A 310 -4.59 3.00 -19.97
CA VAL A 310 -3.84 1.89 -19.36
C VAL A 310 -2.43 2.28 -18.95
N THR A 311 -1.99 1.81 -17.80
CA THR A 311 -0.57 1.85 -17.41
C THR A 311 0.15 0.64 -18.00
N LEU A 312 1.11 0.87 -18.89
CA LEU A 312 1.96 -0.17 -19.45
C LEU A 312 3.16 -0.40 -18.54
N GLN A 313 3.33 -1.64 -18.09
CA GLN A 313 4.48 -2.11 -17.32
C GLN A 313 5.29 -3.06 -18.19
N SER A 314 6.47 -2.60 -18.62
CA SER A 314 7.44 -3.47 -19.31
C SER A 314 7.96 -4.53 -18.34
N VAL A 315 8.00 -5.78 -18.81
CA VAL A 315 8.54 -6.93 -18.10
C VAL A 315 9.58 -7.64 -18.97
N PRO A 316 10.60 -8.30 -18.38
CA PRO A 316 11.63 -8.95 -19.18
C PRO A 316 11.06 -10.16 -19.94
N PRO A 317 11.52 -10.41 -21.18
CA PRO A 317 11.13 -11.62 -21.91
C PRO A 317 11.67 -12.86 -21.21
N LEU A 318 10.83 -13.90 -21.11
CA LEU A 318 11.20 -15.17 -20.49
C LEU A 318 11.24 -16.31 -21.53
N ASN A 319 12.13 -17.28 -21.29
CA ASN A 319 12.17 -18.53 -22.05
C ASN A 319 11.29 -19.60 -21.38
N MET A 320 9.99 -19.34 -21.31
CA MET A 320 8.98 -20.23 -20.74
C MET A 320 7.62 -19.95 -21.38
N SER A 321 6.64 -20.85 -21.24
CA SER A 321 5.30 -20.60 -21.78
C SER A 321 4.70 -19.28 -21.26
N PRO A 322 4.06 -18.47 -22.12
CA PRO A 322 3.39 -17.24 -21.71
C PRO A 322 2.33 -17.49 -20.62
N TYR A 323 1.69 -18.66 -20.60
CA TYR A 323 0.71 -19.05 -19.59
C TYR A 323 1.28 -19.22 -18.18
N PHE A 324 2.57 -19.56 -18.05
CA PHE A 324 3.24 -19.61 -16.75
C PHE A 324 4.03 -18.31 -16.46
N ALA A 325 4.60 -17.67 -17.49
CA ALA A 325 5.29 -16.40 -17.37
C ALA A 325 4.39 -15.30 -16.79
N ARG A 326 3.12 -15.25 -17.22
CA ARG A 326 2.15 -14.27 -16.70
C ARG A 326 2.01 -14.31 -15.19
N TRP A 327 1.96 -15.51 -14.58
CA TRP A 327 1.83 -15.64 -13.12
C TRP A 327 3.08 -15.17 -12.39
N LEU A 328 4.27 -15.45 -12.94
CA LEU A 328 5.53 -14.96 -12.39
C LEU A 328 5.56 -13.42 -12.40
N HIS A 329 5.22 -12.80 -13.53
CA HIS A 329 5.19 -11.35 -13.63
C HIS A 329 4.11 -10.71 -12.75
N ILE A 330 2.90 -11.28 -12.70
CA ILE A 330 1.82 -10.84 -11.80
C ILE A 330 2.32 -10.88 -10.34
N TYR A 331 2.92 -11.98 -9.91
CA TYR A 331 3.44 -12.11 -8.55
C TYR A 331 4.53 -11.08 -8.24
N GLN A 332 5.49 -10.90 -9.15
CA GLN A 332 6.55 -9.89 -9.00
C GLN A 332 5.99 -8.47 -8.92
N TYR A 333 5.01 -8.15 -9.77
CA TYR A 333 4.35 -6.85 -9.82
C TYR A 333 3.61 -6.58 -8.51
N LEU A 334 2.69 -7.46 -8.09
CA LEU A 334 1.91 -7.27 -6.87
C LEU A 334 2.78 -7.23 -5.60
N ARG A 335 3.95 -7.89 -5.61
CA ARG A 335 4.94 -7.79 -4.52
C ARG A 335 5.57 -6.40 -4.44
N ALA A 336 5.78 -5.74 -5.57
CA ALA A 336 6.33 -4.39 -5.64
C ALA A 336 5.27 -3.29 -5.39
N HIS A 337 3.98 -3.63 -5.44
CA HIS A 337 2.86 -2.70 -5.32
C HIS A 337 1.95 -2.99 -4.11
N PRO A 338 2.38 -2.67 -2.87
CA PRO A 338 1.59 -2.92 -1.66
C PRO A 338 0.37 -2.00 -1.49
N GLU A 339 0.23 -0.96 -2.32
CA GLU A 339 -0.89 -0.01 -2.30
C GLU A 339 -2.21 -0.62 -2.81
N TYR A 340 -2.17 -1.77 -3.48
CA TYR A 340 -3.37 -2.41 -4.01
C TYR A 340 -4.19 -3.11 -2.92
N ARG A 341 -5.50 -2.86 -2.92
CA ARG A 341 -6.48 -3.51 -2.04
C ARG A 341 -7.08 -4.73 -2.71
N PHE A 342 -7.93 -4.51 -3.72
CA PHE A 342 -8.47 -5.59 -4.54
C PHE A 342 -7.75 -5.67 -5.88
N VAL A 343 -7.52 -6.90 -6.32
CA VAL A 343 -6.82 -7.22 -7.56
C VAL A 343 -7.72 -8.13 -8.38
N TRP A 344 -7.80 -7.86 -9.67
CA TRP A 344 -8.23 -8.81 -10.69
C TRP A 344 -7.11 -9.05 -11.69
N CYS A 345 -6.83 -10.31 -12.01
CA CYS A 345 -6.00 -10.68 -13.14
C CYS A 345 -6.89 -11.35 -14.19
N THR A 346 -6.93 -10.77 -15.39
CA THR A 346 -7.87 -11.18 -16.44
C THR A 346 -7.17 -11.40 -17.78
N ASP A 347 -7.74 -12.26 -18.63
CA ASP A 347 -7.34 -12.36 -20.03
C ASP A 347 -7.80 -11.10 -20.79
N GLY A 348 -6.84 -10.31 -21.28
CA GLY A 348 -7.12 -9.02 -21.90
C GLY A 348 -7.74 -9.11 -23.30
N THR A 349 -7.82 -10.31 -23.87
CA THR A 349 -8.43 -10.54 -25.20
C THR A 349 -9.80 -11.21 -25.12
N ASP A 350 -10.09 -11.91 -24.02
CA ASP A 350 -11.32 -12.70 -23.84
C ASP A 350 -12.26 -12.16 -22.73
N VAL A 351 -11.84 -11.15 -21.96
CA VAL A 351 -12.59 -10.64 -20.80
C VAL A 351 -12.88 -9.14 -20.92
N GLU A 352 -14.11 -8.75 -20.57
CA GLU A 352 -14.51 -7.36 -20.39
C GLU A 352 -15.22 -7.19 -19.04
N MET A 353 -15.00 -6.07 -18.36
CA MET A 353 -15.77 -5.72 -17.16
C MET A 353 -17.17 -5.22 -17.55
N LEU A 354 -18.19 -5.83 -16.98
CA LEU A 354 -19.59 -5.43 -17.13
C LEU A 354 -20.04 -4.54 -15.96
N ARG A 355 -19.53 -4.83 -14.77
CA ARG A 355 -19.89 -4.14 -13.53
C ARG A 355 -18.75 -4.20 -12.53
N GLU A 356 -18.53 -3.08 -11.83
CA GLU A 356 -17.56 -2.98 -10.74
C GLU A 356 -17.84 -4.01 -9.61
N PRO A 357 -16.88 -4.90 -9.29
CA PRO A 357 -17.05 -5.90 -8.23
C PRO A 357 -16.78 -5.37 -6.82
N TRP A 358 -16.14 -4.20 -6.70
CA TRP A 358 -15.40 -3.75 -5.51
C TRP A 358 -16.21 -3.71 -4.20
N ALA A 359 -17.44 -3.23 -4.26
CA ALA A 359 -18.32 -3.11 -3.09
C ALA A 359 -18.92 -4.45 -2.64
N GLU A 360 -18.88 -5.47 -3.49
CA GLU A 360 -19.48 -6.78 -3.26
C GLU A 360 -18.44 -7.87 -2.98
N MET A 361 -17.15 -7.54 -3.07
CA MET A 361 -16.07 -8.45 -2.74
C MET A 361 -15.92 -8.60 -1.23
N GLU A 362 -15.75 -9.85 -0.80
CA GLU A 362 -15.61 -10.21 0.61
C GLU A 362 -14.15 -10.51 0.95
N ALA A 363 -13.72 -10.07 2.13
CA ALA A 363 -12.37 -10.35 2.63
C ALA A 363 -12.15 -11.87 2.76
N GLY A 364 -11.01 -12.35 2.26
CA GLY A 364 -10.64 -13.76 2.30
C GLY A 364 -11.29 -14.65 1.22
N LYS A 365 -12.21 -14.12 0.39
CA LYS A 365 -12.74 -14.83 -0.78
C LYS A 365 -11.89 -14.59 -2.02
N ILE A 366 -11.78 -15.62 -2.85
CA ILE A 366 -11.06 -15.62 -4.13
C ILE A 366 -12.05 -15.99 -5.22
N TYR A 367 -12.26 -15.07 -6.15
CA TYR A 367 -13.21 -15.19 -7.24
C TYR A 367 -12.49 -15.68 -8.49
N VAL A 368 -13.04 -16.67 -9.19
CA VAL A 368 -12.38 -17.27 -10.36
C VAL A 368 -13.37 -17.48 -11.50
N GLY A 369 -12.84 -17.54 -12.73
CA GLY A 369 -13.59 -17.98 -13.90
C GLY A 369 -13.91 -19.47 -13.85
N SER A 370 -14.94 -19.89 -14.57
CA SER A 370 -15.29 -21.30 -14.79
C SER A 370 -15.90 -21.53 -16.16
N GLU A 371 -15.82 -22.77 -16.63
CA GLU A 371 -16.48 -23.23 -17.84
C GLU A 371 -17.70 -24.09 -17.50
N HIS A 372 -18.58 -24.30 -18.48
CA HIS A 372 -19.69 -25.24 -18.38
C HIS A 372 -19.25 -26.72 -18.42
N LYS A 373 -17.95 -26.96 -18.57
CA LYS A 373 -17.31 -28.29 -18.65
C LYS A 373 -16.76 -28.72 -17.27
N THR A 374 -16.30 -29.96 -17.18
CA THR A 374 -15.59 -30.50 -16.00
C THR A 374 -14.13 -30.78 -16.32
N TYR A 375 -13.32 -31.10 -15.31
CA TYR A 375 -11.93 -31.55 -15.49
C TYR A 375 -11.78 -32.86 -16.30
N ALA A 376 -12.87 -33.56 -16.62
CA ALA A 376 -12.87 -34.73 -17.48
C ALA A 376 -12.61 -34.43 -18.97
N GLU A 377 -12.57 -33.16 -19.37
CA GLU A 377 -12.25 -32.74 -20.74
C GLU A 377 -10.98 -33.42 -21.28
N GLU A 378 -11.09 -34.00 -22.48
CA GLU A 378 -9.97 -34.51 -23.27
C GLU A 378 -8.85 -33.47 -23.48
N TRP A 379 -9.16 -32.20 -23.72
CA TRP A 379 -8.21 -31.10 -23.83
C TRP A 379 -7.36 -30.97 -22.56
N MET A 380 -7.95 -31.13 -21.37
CA MET A 380 -7.19 -31.10 -20.12
C MET A 380 -6.17 -32.24 -20.08
N LYS A 381 -6.59 -33.46 -20.44
CA LYS A 381 -5.70 -34.64 -20.49
C LYS A 381 -4.62 -34.52 -21.57
N ALA A 382 -4.96 -33.94 -22.71
CA ALA A 382 -4.06 -33.81 -23.85
C ALA A 382 -2.96 -32.76 -23.63
N ASN A 383 -3.21 -31.73 -22.81
CA ASN A 383 -2.30 -30.59 -22.67
C ASN A 383 -1.62 -30.47 -21.29
N HIS A 384 -1.98 -31.31 -20.31
CA HIS A 384 -1.37 -31.30 -18.98
C HIS A 384 -0.64 -32.62 -18.72
N HIS A 385 0.69 -32.54 -18.63
CA HIS A 385 1.58 -33.69 -18.65
C HIS A 385 2.27 -33.92 -17.31
N GLY A 386 2.34 -35.19 -16.91
CA GLY A 386 3.03 -35.61 -15.69
C GLY A 386 2.10 -36.15 -14.62
N LYS A 387 2.72 -36.79 -13.63
CA LYS A 387 2.00 -37.51 -12.56
C LYS A 387 1.12 -36.57 -11.74
N ALA A 388 1.65 -35.40 -11.38
CA ALA A 388 0.92 -34.43 -10.56
C ALA A 388 -0.40 -33.96 -11.20
N TYR A 389 -0.39 -33.67 -12.51
CA TYR A 389 -1.61 -33.25 -13.21
C TYR A 389 -2.56 -34.41 -13.46
N SER A 390 -2.05 -35.58 -13.86
CA SER A 390 -2.90 -36.75 -14.10
C SER A 390 -3.63 -37.22 -12.83
N GLU A 391 -2.95 -37.25 -11.68
CA GLU A 391 -3.58 -37.54 -10.38
C GLU A 391 -4.64 -36.50 -10.00
N PHE A 392 -4.35 -35.20 -10.22
CA PHE A 392 -5.32 -34.13 -9.98
C PHE A 392 -6.56 -34.28 -10.86
N LEU A 393 -6.37 -34.46 -12.17
CA LEU A 393 -7.46 -34.55 -13.13
C LEU A 393 -8.35 -35.77 -12.87
N GLU A 394 -7.78 -36.90 -12.46
CA GLU A 394 -8.57 -38.08 -12.09
C GLU A 394 -9.35 -37.84 -10.80
N LYS A 395 -8.69 -37.30 -9.76
CA LYS A 395 -9.31 -37.04 -8.46
C LYS A 395 -10.50 -36.07 -8.56
N TYR A 396 -10.39 -35.02 -9.38
CA TYR A 396 -11.40 -33.97 -9.51
C TYR A 396 -12.15 -34.01 -10.84
N ARG A 397 -12.17 -35.15 -11.52
CA ARG A 397 -12.72 -35.27 -12.89
C ARG A 397 -14.15 -34.76 -13.07
N ASN A 398 -14.98 -34.89 -12.05
CA ASN A 398 -16.40 -34.50 -12.09
C ASN A 398 -16.64 -33.07 -11.62
N ASP A 399 -15.61 -32.40 -11.10
CA ASP A 399 -15.72 -31.03 -10.63
C ASP A 399 -15.72 -30.07 -11.82
N GLN A 400 -16.41 -28.93 -11.64
CA GLN A 400 -16.45 -27.88 -12.65
C GLN A 400 -15.03 -27.40 -13.01
N LEU A 401 -14.77 -27.25 -14.30
CA LEU A 401 -13.51 -26.76 -14.83
C LEU A 401 -13.39 -25.26 -14.52
N LEU A 402 -12.43 -24.89 -13.68
CA LEU A 402 -12.10 -23.50 -13.41
C LEU A 402 -11.20 -22.94 -14.52
N ASN A 403 -11.42 -21.68 -14.88
CA ASN A 403 -10.74 -21.02 -15.99
C ASN A 403 -9.78 -19.94 -15.49
N ALA A 404 -8.53 -20.05 -15.95
CA ALA A 404 -7.41 -19.22 -15.55
C ALA A 404 -7.41 -17.82 -16.20
N GLY A 405 -8.39 -17.50 -17.04
CA GLY A 405 -8.60 -16.17 -17.62
C GLY A 405 -9.20 -15.16 -16.64
N LEU A 406 -9.61 -15.58 -15.44
CA LEU A 406 -10.20 -14.72 -14.41
C LEU A 406 -9.77 -15.18 -13.02
N ILE A 407 -9.11 -14.30 -12.26
CA ILE A 407 -8.94 -14.42 -10.82
C ILE A 407 -9.05 -13.05 -10.16
N GLY A 408 -9.75 -12.97 -9.03
CA GLY A 408 -9.81 -11.75 -8.24
C GLY A 408 -9.94 -12.00 -6.74
N GLY A 409 -9.53 -11.04 -5.93
CA GLY A 409 -9.51 -11.15 -4.48
C GLY A 409 -8.77 -9.98 -3.84
N SER A 410 -8.41 -10.11 -2.56
CA SER A 410 -7.43 -9.20 -1.97
C SER A 410 -6.07 -9.36 -2.64
N ARG A 411 -5.22 -8.32 -2.60
CA ARG A 411 -3.85 -8.39 -3.13
C ARG A 411 -3.08 -9.60 -2.59
N GLU A 412 -3.17 -9.83 -1.29
CA GLU A 412 -2.47 -10.92 -0.61
C GLU A 412 -2.96 -12.29 -1.10
N ASP A 413 -4.26 -12.45 -1.27
CA ASP A 413 -4.85 -13.71 -1.72
C ASP A 413 -4.50 -14.02 -3.18
N VAL A 414 -4.55 -13.03 -4.06
CA VAL A 414 -4.17 -13.19 -5.48
C VAL A 414 -2.68 -13.47 -5.60
N MET A 415 -1.84 -12.80 -4.80
CA MET A 415 -0.41 -13.10 -4.73
C MET A 415 -0.14 -14.52 -4.27
N GLU A 416 -0.80 -14.99 -3.21
CA GLU A 416 -0.65 -16.35 -2.71
C GLU A 416 -1.07 -17.37 -3.78
N PHE A 417 -2.18 -17.12 -4.48
CA PHE A 417 -2.65 -17.98 -5.56
C PHE A 417 -1.66 -18.06 -6.72
N ALA A 418 -1.18 -16.91 -7.22
CA ALA A 418 -0.17 -16.85 -8.27
C ALA A 418 1.13 -17.57 -7.85
N HIS A 419 1.56 -17.40 -6.60
CA HIS A 419 2.73 -18.09 -6.06
C HIS A 419 2.56 -19.61 -6.02
N ARG A 420 1.37 -20.11 -5.67
CA ARG A 420 1.08 -21.57 -5.69
C ARG A 420 1.18 -22.14 -7.11
N ILE A 421 0.74 -21.41 -8.14
CA ILE A 421 0.92 -21.82 -9.55
C ILE A 421 2.40 -21.89 -9.91
N ILE A 422 3.17 -20.83 -9.62
CA ILE A 422 4.61 -20.76 -9.92
C ILE A 422 5.36 -21.89 -9.21
N ARG A 423 5.09 -22.07 -7.91
CA ARG A 423 5.70 -23.12 -7.09
C ARG A 423 5.41 -24.50 -7.67
N GLN A 424 4.17 -24.75 -8.10
CA GLN A 424 3.80 -26.03 -8.70
C GLN A 424 4.55 -26.28 -10.01
N HIS A 425 4.63 -25.28 -10.89
CA HIS A 425 5.38 -25.38 -12.14
C HIS A 425 6.86 -25.68 -11.86
N TYR A 426 7.50 -24.91 -10.98
CA TYR A 426 8.93 -25.06 -10.67
C TYR A 426 9.24 -26.39 -9.96
N LEU A 427 8.34 -26.87 -9.11
CA LEU A 427 8.48 -28.19 -8.48
C LEU A 427 8.49 -29.31 -9.53
N ILE A 428 7.59 -29.27 -10.52
CA ILE A 428 7.54 -30.27 -11.58
C ILE A 428 8.80 -30.18 -12.45
N GLU A 429 9.26 -28.99 -12.83
CA GLU A 429 10.53 -28.83 -13.57
C GLU A 429 11.73 -29.35 -12.75
N SER A 430 11.74 -29.14 -11.43
CA SER A 430 12.75 -29.73 -10.55
C SER A 430 12.69 -31.25 -10.54
N HIS A 431 11.50 -31.85 -10.48
CA HIS A 431 11.34 -33.30 -10.60
C HIS A 431 11.87 -33.83 -11.95
N ARG A 432 11.69 -33.10 -13.05
CA ARG A 432 12.28 -33.47 -14.35
C ARG A 432 13.80 -33.44 -14.32
N PHE A 433 14.40 -32.40 -13.72
CA PHE A 433 15.85 -32.32 -13.53
C PHE A 433 16.38 -33.54 -12.75
N TRP A 434 15.68 -33.93 -11.68
CA TRP A 434 16.00 -35.12 -10.87
C TRP A 434 15.53 -36.45 -11.46
N LYS A 435 15.00 -36.46 -12.70
CA LYS A 435 14.48 -37.65 -13.40
C LYS A 435 13.37 -38.40 -12.64
N MET A 436 12.65 -37.69 -11.76
CA MET A 436 11.47 -38.19 -11.05
C MET A 436 10.18 -38.00 -11.87
N GLU A 437 10.22 -37.11 -12.87
CA GLU A 437 9.16 -36.89 -13.85
C GLU A 437 9.76 -37.05 -15.26
N SER A 438 9.15 -37.91 -16.07
CA SER A 438 9.60 -38.20 -17.44
C SER A 438 8.64 -37.68 -18.51
N ALA A 439 7.45 -37.21 -18.12
CA ALA A 439 6.50 -36.61 -19.03
C ALA A 439 7.01 -35.27 -19.58
N PRO A 440 6.59 -34.88 -20.80
CA PRO A 440 6.97 -33.60 -21.39
C PRO A 440 6.54 -32.40 -20.53
N SER A 441 7.10 -31.22 -20.80
CA SER A 441 6.71 -29.99 -20.10
C SER A 441 5.29 -29.58 -20.48
N THR A 442 4.51 -29.20 -19.48
CA THR A 442 3.17 -28.64 -19.65
C THR A 442 3.31 -27.17 -20.04
N LEU A 443 2.64 -26.76 -21.11
CA LEU A 443 2.73 -25.38 -21.63
C LEU A 443 1.51 -24.53 -21.32
N VAL A 444 0.48 -25.07 -20.66
CA VAL A 444 -0.75 -24.34 -20.29
C VAL A 444 -1.00 -24.44 -18.79
N ASP A 445 -1.71 -23.47 -18.22
CA ASP A 445 -1.77 -23.27 -16.77
C ASP A 445 -3.09 -23.71 -16.12
N MET A 446 -4.11 -24.08 -16.89
CA MET A 446 -5.45 -24.46 -16.39
C MET A 446 -5.40 -25.55 -15.31
N GLY A 447 -4.50 -26.54 -15.45
CA GLY A 447 -4.30 -27.60 -14.46
C GLY A 447 -3.65 -27.08 -13.18
N ALA A 448 -2.61 -26.25 -13.29
CA ALA A 448 -1.96 -25.64 -12.12
C ALA A 448 -2.91 -24.66 -11.41
N PHE A 449 -3.71 -23.92 -12.17
CA PHE A 449 -4.76 -23.04 -11.68
C PHE A 449 -5.82 -23.82 -10.87
N GLY A 450 -6.30 -24.95 -11.41
CA GLY A 450 -7.21 -25.84 -10.69
C GLY A 450 -6.62 -26.41 -9.40
N MET A 451 -5.36 -26.86 -9.43
CA MET A 451 -4.64 -27.34 -8.24
C MET A 451 -4.52 -26.25 -7.16
N ALA A 452 -4.17 -25.02 -7.57
CA ALA A 452 -4.11 -23.86 -6.67
C ALA A 452 -5.50 -23.58 -6.08
N ALA A 453 -6.54 -23.50 -6.89
CA ALA A 453 -7.90 -23.26 -6.41
C ALA A 453 -8.37 -24.30 -5.38
N LYS A 454 -8.18 -25.60 -5.65
CA LYS A 454 -8.58 -26.65 -4.70
C LYS A 454 -7.88 -26.55 -3.35
N SER A 455 -6.68 -25.98 -3.31
CA SER A 455 -5.94 -25.77 -2.07
C SER A 455 -6.45 -24.60 -1.20
N PHE A 456 -7.39 -23.80 -1.70
CA PHE A 456 -8.09 -22.74 -0.95
C PHE A 456 -9.52 -23.13 -0.51
N GLY A 457 -10.06 -24.25 -0.99
CA GLY A 457 -11.34 -24.79 -0.51
C GLY A 457 -12.53 -23.84 -0.69
N ASP A 458 -13.26 -23.60 0.40
CA ASP A 458 -14.49 -22.80 0.50
C ASP A 458 -14.27 -21.29 0.31
N ARG A 459 -13.00 -20.87 0.22
CA ARG A 459 -12.63 -19.50 -0.15
C ARG A 459 -12.85 -19.22 -1.64
N ILE A 460 -12.89 -20.26 -2.48
CA ILE A 460 -13.09 -20.12 -3.93
C ILE A 460 -14.56 -19.86 -4.25
N VAL A 461 -14.81 -18.80 -5.01
CA VAL A 461 -16.13 -18.39 -5.49
C VAL A 461 -16.11 -18.32 -7.02
N THR A 462 -17.11 -18.91 -7.68
CA THR A 462 -17.28 -18.82 -9.13
C THR A 462 -18.77 -18.84 -9.48
N GLY A 463 -19.11 -18.66 -10.75
CA GLY A 463 -20.48 -18.74 -11.26
C GLY A 463 -21.07 -17.40 -11.71
N PRO A 464 -22.41 -17.32 -11.89
CA PRO A 464 -23.08 -16.26 -12.66
C PRO A 464 -22.90 -14.83 -12.15
N LYS A 465 -22.61 -14.65 -10.85
CA LYS A 465 -22.30 -13.33 -10.28
C LYS A 465 -20.90 -12.87 -10.70
N VAL A 466 -19.96 -13.81 -10.80
CA VAL A 466 -18.57 -13.52 -11.12
C VAL A 466 -18.41 -13.28 -12.62
N HIS A 467 -18.92 -14.19 -13.45
CA HIS A 467 -18.74 -14.11 -14.89
C HIS A 467 -19.95 -14.66 -15.66
N THR A 468 -20.10 -14.20 -16.91
CA THR A 468 -21.08 -14.76 -17.85
C THR A 468 -20.76 -16.21 -18.19
N VAL A 469 -21.73 -16.95 -18.74
CA VAL A 469 -21.45 -18.31 -19.22
C VAL A 469 -20.37 -18.25 -20.30
N PHE A 470 -19.28 -18.98 -20.11
CA PHE A 470 -18.13 -18.94 -21.01
C PHE A 470 -18.49 -19.29 -22.45
N LYS A 471 -18.02 -18.49 -23.43
CA LYS A 471 -18.26 -18.67 -24.88
C LYS A 471 -19.72 -18.50 -25.31
N THR A 472 -20.46 -17.62 -24.64
CA THR A 472 -21.86 -17.33 -24.99
C THR A 472 -22.09 -15.88 -25.38
N ASP A 473 -21.03 -15.07 -25.46
CA ASP A 473 -21.12 -13.64 -25.76
C ASP A 473 -22.12 -12.90 -24.83
N GLY A 474 -22.04 -13.22 -23.54
CA GLY A 474 -22.72 -12.44 -22.50
C GLY A 474 -24.02 -13.01 -21.94
N TYR A 475 -24.30 -14.32 -22.06
CA TYR A 475 -25.41 -14.92 -21.31
C TYR A 475 -25.20 -14.77 -19.80
N GLY A 476 -26.13 -14.10 -19.11
CA GLY A 476 -26.03 -13.76 -17.69
C GLY A 476 -25.42 -12.39 -17.38
N LYS A 477 -25.18 -11.54 -18.39
CA LYS A 477 -24.58 -10.21 -18.23
C LYS A 477 -25.33 -9.26 -17.28
N GLU A 478 -26.62 -9.48 -17.07
CA GLU A 478 -27.47 -8.69 -16.16
C GLU A 478 -27.00 -8.77 -14.69
N SER A 479 -26.22 -9.79 -14.33
CA SER A 479 -25.78 -10.04 -12.96
C SER A 479 -24.26 -10.22 -12.81
N ALA A 480 -23.56 -10.53 -13.90
CA ALA A 480 -22.13 -10.82 -13.88
C ALA A 480 -21.27 -9.56 -13.76
N TRP A 481 -20.16 -9.65 -13.03
CA TRP A 481 -19.12 -8.61 -13.04
C TRP A 481 -18.29 -8.63 -14.32
N TRP A 482 -18.04 -9.82 -14.88
CA TRP A 482 -17.16 -10.00 -16.04
C TRP A 482 -17.88 -10.71 -17.19
N LYS A 483 -17.78 -10.17 -18.41
CA LYS A 483 -18.04 -10.92 -19.64
C LYS A 483 -16.83 -11.79 -19.90
N HIS A 484 -17.04 -13.08 -20.10
CA HIS A 484 -15.97 -14.02 -20.40
C HIS A 484 -16.28 -14.79 -21.67
N LYS A 485 -15.71 -14.31 -22.77
CA LYS A 485 -15.84 -14.84 -24.13
C LYS A 485 -17.26 -14.86 -24.68
#